data_AF-A0A813L587-F1
#
_entry.id   AF-A0A813L587-F1
#
_cell.length_a   1.000
_cell.length_b   1.000
_cell.length_c   1.000
_cell.angle_alpha   90.00
_cell.angle_beta   90.00
_cell.angle_gamma   90.00
#
_symmetry.space_group_name_H-M   'P 1'
#
loop_
_entity.id
_entity.type
_entity.pdbx_description
1 polymer ?
#
loop_
_entity_poly.entity_id
_entity_poly.type
_entity_poly.pdbx_seq_one_letter_code
_entity_poly.pdbx_strand_id
1 'polypeptide(L)'
;MTVLLEYIDGEEMLQRWDASIICLSLMTAWTGTYASLTIADHLKFCTDRFWYVMFIILAGLAIGVDTVWCMHFVGMQALYLDGGVNSGATGAMTVKFEITFTLISGFAAWLISSVALHILSGRRAEDRDKIDREMVVRLVLAAALIALGVVVMHFMGMLSQSGNFDMEYNGWIVLGASLFAAVAAVIVAATFSPALLPPTTLTRIIAAAVISAGANGFHYSGMTAATYRVNLQKNMIFVPGSKALEINGLLIAIIALWNNYILSTVCNFYVSWKIKRDEWELAVKVKVQAGLKLVNELPCPLFLVSAADFLSMPEEELRSLHEGLRSTGKLLTLDTMDEVMELKKTSRILFFSYEWLSWSKVGPNKVQLSAMKAAADNVAKKLQVPTSQIHIWIDILSIPQKHPGMKAMAVDSLYAFAHCADVMVIVAPDCWHEDTGAKADALSYSERVWTRVEQLAHCSAAWCRIDVPPDCRDFLPAPR
;
A
#
# COMPACT_ATOMS: atom_id res chain seq x y z
N MET A 1 7.89 17.34 73.06
CA MET A 1 9.12 17.44 72.23
C MET A 1 9.17 16.17 71.40
N THR A 2 8.52 16.18 70.24
CA THR A 2 8.53 15.04 69.32
C THR A 2 9.92 15.03 68.68
N VAL A 3 10.77 14.10 69.09
CA VAL A 3 12.08 13.91 68.47
C VAL A 3 11.79 13.51 67.02
N LEU A 4 12.05 14.41 66.07
CA LEU A 4 12.08 14.06 64.65
C LEU A 4 13.26 13.12 64.48
N LEU A 5 12.98 11.83 64.35
CA LEU A 5 13.99 10.82 64.05
C LEU A 5 14.46 11.06 62.61
N GLU A 6 15.69 11.52 62.45
CA GLU A 6 16.33 11.75 61.16
C GLU A 6 17.04 10.48 60.69
N TYR A 7 17.20 10.35 59.36
CA TYR A 7 17.88 9.22 58.75
C TYR A 7 19.37 9.15 59.12
N ILE A 8 19.89 7.93 59.30
CA ILE A 8 21.32 7.68 59.49
C ILE A 8 21.95 7.35 58.12
N ASP A 9 23.14 7.88 57.85
CA ASP A 9 23.88 7.59 56.61
C ASP A 9 24.27 6.10 56.53
N GLY A 10 24.08 5.48 55.37
CA GLY A 10 24.30 4.04 55.13
C GLY A 10 23.18 3.11 55.64
N GLU A 11 22.16 3.67 56.28
CA GLU A 11 21.02 2.92 56.81
C GLU A 11 20.13 2.36 55.70
N GLU A 12 19.65 1.13 55.87
CA GLU A 12 18.68 0.53 54.95
C GLU A 12 17.30 1.16 55.10
N MET A 13 16.65 1.46 53.97
CA MET A 13 15.31 2.05 53.92
C MET A 13 14.23 0.98 53.78
N LEU A 14 13.11 1.20 54.47
CA LEU A 14 11.93 0.36 54.38
C LEU A 14 11.19 0.59 53.05
N GLN A 15 10.81 -0.51 52.41
CA GLN A 15 10.08 -0.51 51.14
C GLN A 15 8.60 -0.79 51.39
N ARG A 16 7.72 0.14 50.97
CA ARG A 16 6.27 -0.03 51.01
C ARG A 16 5.69 -0.03 49.60
N TRP A 17 4.72 -0.91 49.36
CA TRP A 17 4.16 -1.15 48.04
C TRP A 17 2.69 -0.76 47.94
N ASP A 18 2.33 -0.05 46.87
CA ASP A 18 0.95 0.28 46.53
C ASP A 18 0.39 -0.67 45.46
N ALA A 19 -0.52 -1.56 45.88
CA ALA A 19 -1.15 -2.55 45.01
C ALA A 19 -1.96 -1.93 43.86
N SER A 20 -2.48 -0.71 44.01
CA SER A 20 -3.26 -0.06 42.95
C SER A 20 -2.39 0.35 41.77
N ILE A 21 -1.19 0.84 42.04
CA ILE A 21 -0.21 1.20 41.01
C ILE A 21 0.36 -0.05 40.34
N ILE A 22 0.54 -1.14 41.09
CA ILE A 22 0.91 -2.44 40.52
C ILE A 22 -0.14 -2.94 39.51
N CYS A 23 -1.42 -2.81 39.85
CA CYS A 23 -2.50 -3.14 38.93
C CYS A 23 -2.50 -2.21 37.70
N LEU A 24 -2.26 -0.91 37.89
CA LEU A 24 -2.19 0.06 36.81
C LEU A 24 -1.03 -0.25 35.84
N SER A 25 0.17 -0.57 36.35
CA SER A 25 1.32 -0.94 35.51
C SER A 25 1.03 -2.19 34.68
N LEU A 26 0.33 -3.17 35.26
CA LEU A 26 -0.10 -4.38 34.55
C LEU A 26 -1.09 -4.06 33.42
N MET A 27 -2.08 -3.20 33.69
CA MET A 27 -3.05 -2.75 32.68
C MET A 27 -2.38 -1.96 31.55
N THR A 28 -1.45 -1.05 31.89
CA THR A 28 -0.66 -0.30 30.90
C THR A 28 0.11 -1.25 29.99
N ALA A 29 0.83 -2.23 30.57
CA ALA A 29 1.55 -3.22 29.77
C ALA A 29 0.64 -4.10 28.90
N TRP A 30 -0.54 -4.45 29.41
CA TRP A 30 -1.49 -5.28 28.68
C TRP A 30 -2.01 -4.58 27.43
N THR A 31 -2.38 -3.30 27.55
CA THR A 31 -2.88 -2.51 26.42
C THR A 31 -1.81 -2.28 25.35
N GLY A 32 -0.57 -1.94 25.74
CA GLY A 32 0.56 -1.81 24.82
C GLY A 32 0.83 -3.12 24.07
N THR A 33 0.78 -4.24 24.79
CA THR A 33 1.04 -5.54 24.16
C THR A 33 -0.07 -5.88 23.18
N TYR A 34 -1.34 -5.71 23.57
CA TYR A 34 -2.47 -5.98 22.69
C TYR A 34 -2.41 -5.14 21.41
N ALA A 35 -2.02 -3.86 21.50
CA ALA A 35 -1.81 -2.99 20.35
C ALA A 35 -0.70 -3.56 19.45
N SER A 36 0.47 -3.92 20.01
CA SER A 36 1.56 -4.51 19.23
C SER A 36 1.15 -5.80 18.53
N LEU A 37 0.45 -6.71 19.21
CA LEU A 37 0.03 -7.97 18.61
C LEU A 37 -0.96 -7.74 17.46
N THR A 38 -1.83 -6.74 17.59
CA THR A 38 -2.79 -6.34 16.55
C THR A 38 -2.04 -5.79 15.32
N ILE A 39 -1.06 -4.92 15.54
CA ILE A 39 -0.24 -4.36 14.45
C ILE A 39 0.60 -5.46 13.79
N ALA A 40 1.19 -6.36 14.59
CA ALA A 40 2.02 -7.44 14.09
C ALA A 40 1.26 -8.46 13.22
N ASP A 41 -0.04 -8.65 13.44
CA ASP A 41 -0.85 -9.54 12.61
C ASP A 41 -0.97 -9.01 11.16
N HIS A 42 -0.98 -7.69 10.98
CA HIS A 42 -1.00 -7.06 9.66
C HIS A 42 0.32 -7.21 8.90
N LEU A 43 1.44 -7.46 9.59
CA LEU A 43 2.72 -7.74 8.95
C LEU A 43 2.63 -8.95 8.03
N LYS A 44 1.80 -9.97 8.36
CA LYS A 44 1.64 -11.19 7.57
C LYS A 44 1.17 -10.89 6.15
N PHE A 45 0.21 -9.98 6.02
CA PHE A 45 -0.45 -9.61 4.76
C PHE A 45 0.20 -8.42 4.05
N CYS A 46 1.22 -7.82 4.65
CA CYS A 46 1.91 -6.68 4.08
C CYS A 46 2.98 -7.14 3.08
N THR A 47 2.81 -6.74 1.82
CA THR A 47 3.76 -6.98 0.71
C THR A 47 4.61 -5.75 0.40
N ASP A 48 4.11 -4.55 0.72
CA ASP A 48 4.79 -3.29 0.47
C ASP A 48 5.92 -3.05 1.49
N ARG A 49 7.11 -2.68 1.00
CA ARG A 49 8.31 -2.50 1.84
C ARG A 49 8.19 -1.34 2.82
N PHE A 50 7.58 -0.23 2.39
CA PHE A 50 7.40 0.94 3.24
C PHE A 50 6.47 0.60 4.41
N TRP A 51 5.32 0.01 4.12
CA TRP A 51 4.35 -0.38 5.14
C TRP A 51 4.87 -1.50 6.04
N TYR A 52 5.67 -2.43 5.51
CA TYR A 52 6.35 -3.43 6.31
C TYR A 52 7.24 -2.80 7.38
N VAL A 53 8.14 -1.88 6.99
CA VAL A 53 9.03 -1.17 7.93
C VAL A 53 8.20 -0.37 8.93
N MET A 54 7.14 0.30 8.48
CA MET A 54 6.30 1.09 9.34
C MET A 54 5.61 0.24 10.41
N PHE A 55 5.06 -0.93 10.05
CA PHE A 55 4.46 -1.83 11.02
C PHE A 55 5.46 -2.41 12.03
N ILE A 56 6.70 -2.68 11.63
CA ILE A 56 7.76 -3.10 12.56
C ILE A 56 8.09 -1.99 13.57
N ILE A 57 8.16 -0.74 13.10
CA ILE A 57 8.41 0.41 13.96
C ILE A 57 7.23 0.62 14.93
N LEU A 58 6.00 0.58 14.45
CA LEU A 58 4.80 0.82 15.27
C LEU A 58 4.55 -0.32 16.28
N ALA A 59 4.71 -1.58 15.87
CA ALA A 59 4.61 -2.72 16.78
C ALA A 59 5.77 -2.71 17.81
N GLY A 60 6.98 -2.35 17.37
CA GLY A 60 8.12 -2.19 18.27
C GLY A 60 7.94 -1.05 19.27
N LEU A 61 7.32 0.07 18.87
CA LEU A 61 6.94 1.18 19.77
C LEU A 61 5.96 0.67 20.83
N ALA A 62 4.92 -0.07 20.43
CA ALA A 62 3.93 -0.60 21.35
C ALA A 62 4.52 -1.57 22.40
N ILE A 63 5.44 -2.48 22.01
CA ILE A 63 6.13 -3.34 23.00
C ILE A 63 7.19 -2.57 23.78
N GLY A 64 8.14 -1.90 23.11
CA GLY A 64 9.30 -1.31 23.77
C GLY A 64 8.93 -0.10 24.62
N VAL A 65 8.09 0.79 24.09
CA VAL A 65 7.67 2.02 24.79
C VAL A 65 6.48 1.75 25.69
N ASP A 66 5.34 1.28 25.18
CA ASP A 66 4.13 1.19 26.01
C ASP A 66 4.16 -0.01 26.97
N THR A 67 4.52 -1.21 26.48
CA THR A 67 4.54 -2.42 27.33
C THR A 67 5.66 -2.41 28.35
N VAL A 68 6.83 -1.92 27.96
CA VAL A 68 8.05 -2.06 28.76
C VAL A 68 8.36 -0.73 29.44
N TRP A 69 8.64 0.34 28.70
CA TRP A 69 9.09 1.63 29.27
C TRP A 69 8.03 2.36 30.10
N CYS A 70 6.85 2.64 29.53
CA CYS A 70 5.74 3.28 30.24
C CYS A 70 5.33 2.46 31.46
N MET A 71 5.17 1.14 31.30
CA MET A 71 4.86 0.25 32.42
C MET A 71 5.88 0.35 33.55
N HIS A 72 7.18 0.36 33.23
CA HIS A 72 8.22 0.46 34.24
C HIS A 72 8.10 1.75 35.05
N PHE A 73 7.98 2.91 34.42
CA PHE A 73 7.89 4.17 35.16
C PHE A 73 6.55 4.34 35.89
N VAL A 74 5.46 3.73 35.41
CA VAL A 74 4.23 3.58 36.19
C VAL A 74 4.49 2.70 37.41
N GLY A 75 5.13 1.54 37.24
CA GLY A 75 5.42 0.57 38.31
C GLY A 75 6.43 1.08 39.34
N MET A 76 7.37 1.93 38.95
CA MET A 76 8.29 2.60 39.87
C MET A 76 7.54 3.47 40.91
N GLN A 77 6.35 3.96 40.59
CA GLN A 77 5.51 4.72 41.52
C GLN A 77 4.78 3.83 42.53
N ALA A 78 4.86 2.50 42.40
CA ALA A 78 4.32 1.59 43.40
C ALA A 78 5.20 1.50 44.65
N LEU A 79 6.49 1.85 44.54
CA LEU A 79 7.46 1.76 45.63
C LEU A 79 7.59 3.10 46.36
N TYR A 80 7.29 3.08 47.65
CA TYR A 80 7.56 4.17 48.58
C TYR A 80 8.73 3.80 49.49
N LEU A 81 9.72 4.71 49.57
CA LEU A 81 10.87 4.59 50.46
C LEU A 81 10.59 5.43 51.71
N ASP A 82 9.92 4.80 52.67
CA ASP A 82 9.41 5.44 53.88
C ASP A 82 10.02 4.82 55.13
N GLY A 83 11.01 5.49 55.68
CA GLY A 83 11.56 5.23 57.00
C GLY A 83 12.82 4.36 57.03
N GLY A 84 13.59 4.55 58.10
CA GLY A 84 14.85 3.86 58.34
C GLY A 84 14.69 2.67 59.29
N VAL A 85 15.35 1.54 58.97
CA VAL A 85 15.30 0.29 59.75
C VAL A 85 15.84 0.45 61.18
N ASN A 86 16.85 1.28 61.39
CA ASN A 86 17.58 1.48 62.64
C ASN A 86 17.21 2.78 63.37
N SER A 87 16.94 3.87 62.64
CA SER A 87 16.65 5.20 63.17
C SER A 87 15.19 5.39 63.54
N GLY A 88 14.28 4.59 62.96
CA GLY A 88 12.83 4.81 63.09
C GLY A 88 12.37 6.12 62.44
N ALA A 89 13.17 6.69 61.53
CA ALA A 89 12.80 7.86 60.75
C ALA A 89 11.49 7.59 59.98
N THR A 90 10.67 8.62 59.77
CA THR A 90 9.37 8.51 59.09
C THR A 90 9.26 9.40 57.85
N GLY A 91 10.32 10.14 57.50
CA GLY A 91 10.30 11.04 56.35
C GLY A 91 10.29 10.28 55.03
N ALA A 92 9.38 10.58 54.11
CA ALA A 92 9.38 9.96 52.78
C ALA A 92 10.59 10.44 51.96
N MET A 93 11.37 9.52 51.38
CA MET A 93 12.45 9.88 50.47
C MET A 93 11.92 10.02 49.04
N THR A 94 12.06 11.21 48.47
CA THR A 94 11.59 11.49 47.11
C THR A 94 12.53 10.89 46.07
N VAL A 95 12.01 9.99 45.26
CA VAL A 95 12.72 9.41 44.10
C VAL A 95 12.44 10.27 42.86
N LYS A 96 13.49 10.83 42.26
CA LYS A 96 13.41 11.56 41.00
C LYS A 96 14.05 10.75 39.89
N PHE A 97 13.78 11.11 38.64
CA PHE A 97 14.34 10.44 37.47
C PHE A 97 15.03 11.44 36.55
N GLU A 98 16.26 11.11 36.17
CA GLU A 98 17.01 11.88 35.19
C GLU A 98 16.37 11.77 33.81
N ILE A 99 16.03 12.91 33.20
CA ILE A 99 15.28 12.96 31.93
C ILE A 99 16.05 12.27 30.80
N THR A 100 17.31 12.66 30.56
CA THR A 100 18.06 12.17 29.40
C THR A 100 18.23 10.66 29.42
N PHE A 101 18.67 10.11 30.56
CA PHE A 101 18.88 8.67 30.67
C PHE A 101 17.55 7.89 30.62
N THR A 102 16.47 8.46 31.15
CA THR A 102 15.11 7.92 31.02
C THR A 102 14.64 7.85 29.57
N LEU A 103 14.94 8.85 28.74
CA LEU A 103 14.60 8.80 27.31
C LEU A 103 15.47 7.78 26.54
N ILE A 104 16.75 7.68 26.88
CA ILE A 104 17.67 6.71 26.27
C ILE A 104 17.21 5.27 26.57
N SER A 105 16.75 4.98 27.79
CA SER A 105 16.25 3.65 28.14
C SER A 105 15.01 3.26 27.31
N GLY A 106 14.09 4.20 27.08
CA GLY A 106 12.92 3.99 26.22
C GLY A 106 13.29 3.77 24.75
N PHE A 107 14.24 4.56 24.23
CA PHE A 107 14.74 4.38 22.86
C PHE A 107 15.43 3.01 22.69
N ALA A 108 16.23 2.58 23.66
CA ALA A 108 16.88 1.27 23.64
C ALA A 108 15.85 0.13 23.61
N ALA A 109 14.81 0.20 24.45
CA ALA A 109 13.73 -0.77 24.46
C ALA A 109 13.02 -0.84 23.11
N TRP A 110 12.63 0.30 22.56
CA TRP A 110 11.99 0.41 21.26
C TRP A 110 12.85 -0.22 20.15
N LEU A 111 14.12 0.16 20.06
CA LEU A 111 15.01 -0.33 19.02
C LEU A 111 15.19 -1.84 19.09
N ILE A 112 15.44 -2.39 20.27
CA ILE A 112 15.62 -3.83 20.49
C ILE A 112 14.32 -4.58 20.12
N SER A 113 13.16 -4.08 20.55
CA SER A 113 11.86 -4.69 20.21
C SER A 113 11.56 -4.64 18.70
N SER A 114 11.86 -3.54 18.02
CA SER A 114 11.71 -3.45 16.56
C SER A 114 12.63 -4.41 15.82
N VAL A 115 13.89 -4.56 16.25
CA VAL A 115 14.81 -5.54 15.66
C VAL A 115 14.33 -6.97 15.89
N ALA A 116 13.84 -7.28 17.09
CA ALA A 116 13.28 -8.61 17.40
C ALA A 116 12.09 -8.95 16.49
N LEU A 117 11.15 -8.00 16.31
CA LEU A 117 10.01 -8.17 15.42
C LEU A 117 10.42 -8.28 13.94
N HIS A 118 11.47 -7.57 13.53
CA HIS A 118 12.01 -7.69 12.17
C HIS A 118 12.57 -9.09 11.92
N ILE A 119 13.33 -9.65 12.87
CA ILE A 119 13.88 -11.01 12.78
C ILE A 119 12.75 -12.06 12.71
N LEU A 120 11.70 -11.87 13.52
CA LEU A 120 10.53 -12.74 13.55
C LEU A 120 9.74 -12.70 12.23
N SER A 121 9.50 -11.50 11.68
CA SER A 121 8.65 -11.28 10.50
C SER A 121 9.40 -11.32 9.16
N GLY A 122 10.73 -11.39 9.19
CA GLY A 122 11.65 -11.34 8.05
C GLY A 122 11.68 -12.59 7.18
N ARG A 123 10.50 -13.12 6.83
CA ARG A 123 10.26 -14.21 5.88
C ARG A 123 9.40 -13.72 4.71
N ARG A 124 9.50 -14.41 3.57
CA ARG A 124 8.57 -14.21 2.45
C ARG A 124 7.14 -14.42 2.95
N ALA A 125 6.21 -13.56 2.52
CA ALA A 125 4.82 -13.57 2.98
C ALA A 125 4.16 -14.96 2.84
N GLU A 126 4.49 -15.69 1.77
CA GLU A 126 4.00 -17.03 1.44
C GLU A 126 4.44 -18.13 2.43
N ASP A 127 5.55 -17.94 3.14
CA ASP A 127 6.11 -18.92 4.07
C ASP A 127 5.89 -18.56 5.54
N ARG A 128 5.17 -17.46 5.82
CA ARG A 128 4.93 -16.99 7.20
C ARG A 128 4.03 -17.91 8.02
N ASP A 129 3.20 -18.72 7.36
CA ASP A 129 2.29 -19.66 8.03
C ASP A 129 2.89 -21.06 8.24
N LYS A 130 4.06 -21.35 7.64
CA LYS A 130 4.72 -22.65 7.77
C LYS A 130 5.61 -22.68 9.02
N ILE A 131 5.46 -23.71 9.84
CA ILE A 131 6.33 -23.97 10.99
C ILE A 131 7.41 -24.94 10.55
N ASP A 132 8.58 -24.39 10.26
CA ASP A 132 9.80 -25.12 9.99
C ASP A 132 10.86 -24.83 11.07
N ARG A 133 12.00 -25.52 10.98
CA ARG A 133 13.13 -25.32 11.89
C ARG A 133 13.62 -23.87 11.89
N GLU A 134 13.56 -23.18 10.75
CA GLU A 134 13.95 -21.77 10.64
C GLU A 134 13.00 -20.84 11.40
N MET A 135 11.69 -21.10 11.36
CA MET A 135 10.70 -20.36 12.15
C MET A 135 11.01 -20.47 13.64
N VAL A 136 11.27 -21.69 14.12
CA VAL A 136 11.58 -21.93 15.54
C VAL A 136 12.86 -21.20 15.97
N VAL A 137 13.90 -21.20 15.13
CA VAL A 137 15.13 -20.45 15.42
C VAL A 137 14.87 -18.94 15.50
N ARG A 138 14.15 -18.38 14.52
CA ARG A 138 13.78 -16.94 14.51
C ARG A 138 12.93 -16.57 15.72
N LEU A 139 12.01 -17.45 16.11
CA LEU A 139 11.16 -17.29 17.27
C LEU A 139 11.99 -17.17 18.55
N VAL A 140 12.92 -18.11 18.77
CA VAL A 140 13.80 -18.12 19.94
C VAL A 140 14.70 -16.88 19.96
N LEU A 141 15.28 -16.50 18.81
CA LEU A 141 16.10 -15.29 18.70
C LEU A 141 15.31 -14.01 19.00
N ALA A 142 14.11 -13.88 18.45
CA ALA A 142 13.24 -12.73 18.71
C ALA A 142 12.80 -12.67 20.18
N ALA A 143 12.42 -13.81 20.78
CA ALA A 143 12.07 -13.91 22.19
C ALA A 143 13.24 -13.51 23.11
N ALA A 144 14.46 -14.00 22.80
CA ALA A 144 15.67 -13.64 23.54
C ALA A 144 15.97 -12.13 23.44
N LEU A 145 15.80 -11.52 22.28
CA LEU A 145 15.98 -10.08 22.10
C LEU A 145 14.92 -9.26 22.84
N ILE A 146 13.64 -9.68 22.84
CA ILE A 146 12.60 -9.01 23.63
C ILE A 146 12.94 -9.07 25.12
N ALA A 147 13.33 -10.25 25.61
CA ALA A 147 13.76 -10.42 27.01
C ALA A 147 14.98 -9.54 27.34
N LEU A 148 15.96 -9.47 26.45
CA LEU A 148 17.09 -8.56 26.58
C LEU A 148 16.65 -7.09 26.64
N GLY A 149 15.70 -6.69 25.80
CA GLY A 149 15.13 -5.34 25.82
C GLY A 149 14.48 -5.00 27.16
N VAL A 150 13.74 -5.95 27.76
CA VAL A 150 13.15 -5.80 29.11
C VAL A 150 14.24 -5.61 30.17
N VAL A 151 15.26 -6.45 30.15
CA VAL A 151 16.39 -6.39 31.11
C VAL A 151 17.15 -5.07 30.98
N VAL A 152 17.57 -4.72 29.76
CA VAL A 152 18.31 -3.49 29.46
C VAL A 152 17.52 -2.27 29.87
N MET A 153 16.25 -2.17 29.47
CA MET A 153 15.43 -1.02 29.81
C MET A 153 15.25 -0.91 31.32
N HIS A 154 14.90 -2.01 32.01
CA HIS A 154 14.68 -1.99 33.45
C HIS A 154 15.90 -1.48 34.21
N PHE A 155 17.09 -2.02 33.97
CA PHE A 155 18.29 -1.57 34.68
C PHE A 155 18.70 -0.15 34.28
N MET A 156 18.53 0.24 33.02
CA MET A 156 18.75 1.63 32.63
C MET A 156 17.75 2.59 33.29
N GLY A 157 16.49 2.18 33.48
CA GLY A 157 15.49 2.96 34.20
C GLY A 157 15.75 3.06 35.71
N MET A 158 16.22 1.97 36.33
CA MET A 158 16.67 2.01 37.73
C MET A 158 17.90 2.93 37.89
N LEU A 159 18.85 2.88 36.96
CA LEU A 159 20.01 3.77 36.96
C LEU A 159 19.63 5.24 36.71
N SER A 160 18.49 5.55 36.10
CA SER A 160 18.04 6.94 35.96
C SER A 160 17.49 7.53 37.26
N GLN A 161 17.31 6.73 38.31
CA GLN A 161 16.90 7.24 39.62
C GLN A 161 17.96 8.17 40.21
N SER A 162 17.50 9.33 40.65
CA SER A 162 18.27 10.36 41.35
C SER A 162 17.62 10.63 42.69
N GLY A 163 18.39 10.48 43.75
CA GLY A 163 17.99 10.75 45.13
C GLY A 163 19.15 10.49 46.09
N ASN A 164 18.93 10.81 47.36
CA ASN A 164 19.92 10.69 48.43
C ASN A 164 20.05 9.23 48.93
N PHE A 165 20.29 8.31 48.00
CA PHE A 165 20.40 6.89 48.28
C PHE A 165 21.36 6.14 47.33
N ASP A 166 21.99 5.11 47.87
CA ASP A 166 22.67 4.06 47.13
C ASP A 166 21.76 2.86 46.93
N MET A 167 21.97 2.16 45.82
CA MET A 167 21.21 0.98 45.44
C MET A 167 22.17 -0.19 45.30
N GLU A 168 21.97 -1.21 46.12
CA GLU A 168 22.73 -2.46 46.11
C GLU A 168 21.85 -3.57 45.56
N TYR A 169 22.40 -4.41 44.66
CA TYR A 169 21.62 -5.47 44.01
C TYR A 169 22.02 -6.85 44.50
N ASN A 170 21.02 -7.68 44.77
CA ASN A 170 21.22 -9.12 44.89
C ASN A 170 21.28 -9.76 43.50
N GLY A 171 22.49 -10.04 43.02
CA GLY A 171 22.74 -10.61 41.69
C GLY A 171 22.04 -11.95 41.42
N TRP A 172 21.74 -12.74 42.45
CA TRP A 172 21.04 -14.02 42.29
C TRP A 172 19.56 -13.83 41.94
N ILE A 173 18.90 -12.85 42.56
CA ILE A 173 17.50 -12.52 42.25
C ILE A 173 17.42 -11.94 40.84
N VAL A 174 18.35 -11.06 40.47
CA VAL A 174 18.47 -10.49 39.12
C VAL A 174 18.64 -11.60 38.06
N LEU A 175 19.54 -12.55 38.31
CA LEU A 175 19.77 -13.68 37.41
C LEU A 175 18.51 -14.55 37.28
N GLY A 176 17.87 -14.89 38.40
CA GLY A 176 16.65 -15.69 38.42
C GLY A 176 15.49 -15.01 37.67
N ALA A 177 15.28 -13.72 37.91
CA ALA A 177 14.27 -12.93 37.20
C ALA A 177 14.55 -12.87 35.69
N SER A 178 15.82 -12.69 35.29
CA SER A 178 16.23 -12.64 33.89
C SER A 178 15.97 -13.97 33.17
N LEU A 179 16.26 -15.10 33.83
CA LEU A 179 15.96 -16.43 33.30
C LEU A 179 14.46 -16.68 33.18
N PHE A 180 13.68 -16.28 34.18
CA PHE A 180 12.23 -16.37 34.14
C PHE A 180 11.64 -15.55 32.98
N ALA A 181 12.11 -14.32 32.79
CA ALA A 181 11.69 -13.47 31.68
C ALA A 181 12.03 -14.11 30.31
N ALA A 182 13.19 -14.75 30.18
CA ALA A 182 13.57 -15.44 28.95
C ALA A 182 12.66 -16.64 28.66
N VAL A 183 12.33 -17.44 29.67
CA VAL A 183 11.41 -18.58 29.54
C VAL A 183 9.99 -18.11 29.21
N ALA A 184 9.49 -17.08 29.90
CA ALA A 184 8.19 -16.49 29.62
C ALA A 184 8.11 -15.96 28.17
N ALA A 185 9.17 -15.29 27.70
CA ALA A 185 9.25 -14.82 26.32
C ALA A 185 9.18 -15.96 25.29
N VAL A 186 9.81 -17.11 25.56
CA VAL A 186 9.73 -18.30 24.69
C VAL A 186 8.33 -18.92 24.68
N ILE A 187 7.69 -19.05 25.85
CA ILE A 187 6.33 -19.59 25.98
C ILE A 187 5.34 -18.71 25.20
N VAL A 188 5.45 -17.39 25.36
CA VAL A 188 4.67 -16.41 24.60
C VAL A 188 4.93 -16.54 23.11
N ALA A 189 6.20 -16.63 22.69
CA ALA A 189 6.49 -16.70 21.27
C ALA A 189 5.90 -17.99 20.67
N ALA A 190 5.86 -19.09 21.44
CA ALA A 190 5.19 -20.32 21.04
C ALA A 190 3.65 -20.16 20.89
N THR A 191 2.98 -19.30 21.67
CA THR A 191 1.54 -19.03 21.48
C THR A 191 1.22 -18.22 20.22
N PHE A 192 2.23 -17.61 19.60
CA PHE A 192 2.13 -16.94 18.30
C PHE A 192 2.20 -17.89 17.09
N SER A 193 2.45 -19.17 17.34
CA SER A 193 2.44 -20.21 16.31
C SER A 193 0.99 -20.58 15.95
N PRO A 194 0.55 -20.41 14.68
CA PRO A 194 -0.80 -20.77 14.24
C PRO A 194 -1.14 -22.26 14.43
N ALA A 195 -0.14 -23.14 14.61
CA ALA A 195 -0.39 -24.55 14.90
C ALA A 195 -0.73 -24.83 16.37
N LEU A 196 -0.48 -23.89 17.29
CA LEU A 196 -0.76 -24.06 18.72
C LEU A 196 -2.10 -23.43 19.11
N LEU A 197 -2.44 -22.26 18.55
CA LEU A 197 -3.71 -21.57 18.83
C LEU A 197 -4.28 -20.90 17.58
N PRO A 198 -5.61 -20.92 17.38
CA PRO A 198 -6.24 -20.23 16.26
C PRO A 198 -6.04 -18.71 16.38
N PRO A 199 -5.88 -17.97 15.25
CA PRO A 199 -5.65 -16.53 15.25
C PRO A 199 -6.94 -15.75 15.54
N THR A 200 -7.46 -15.87 16.75
CA THR A 200 -8.69 -15.18 17.19
C THR A 200 -8.35 -13.98 18.07
N THR A 201 -9.29 -13.03 18.18
CA THR A 201 -9.18 -11.91 19.12
C THR A 201 -8.98 -12.39 20.57
N LEU A 202 -9.61 -13.50 20.96
CA LEU A 202 -9.45 -14.07 22.29
C LEU A 202 -8.02 -14.56 22.55
N THR A 203 -7.43 -15.28 21.57
CA THR A 203 -6.02 -15.71 21.63
C THR A 203 -5.09 -14.51 21.83
N ARG A 204 -5.35 -13.40 21.12
CA ARG A 204 -4.56 -12.17 21.24
C ARG A 204 -4.69 -11.51 22.61
N ILE A 205 -5.91 -11.46 23.17
CA ILE A 205 -6.17 -10.92 24.52
C ILE A 205 -5.40 -11.73 25.58
N ILE A 206 -5.46 -13.07 25.49
CA ILE A 206 -4.77 -13.98 26.42
C ILE A 206 -3.26 -13.85 26.26
N ALA A 207 -2.74 -13.87 25.04
CA ALA A 207 -1.31 -13.71 24.77
C ALA A 207 -0.78 -12.38 25.32
N ALA A 208 -1.53 -11.29 25.12
CA ALA A 208 -1.17 -9.98 25.65
C ALA A 208 -1.10 -9.98 27.20
N ALA A 209 -2.00 -10.70 27.87
CA ALA A 209 -2.00 -10.81 29.33
C ALA A 209 -0.80 -11.61 29.86
N VAL A 210 -0.37 -12.66 29.16
CA VAL A 210 0.81 -13.45 29.54
C VAL A 210 2.09 -12.63 29.39
N ILE A 211 2.24 -11.90 28.28
CA ILE A 211 3.38 -11.00 28.05
C ILE A 211 3.44 -9.90 29.11
N SER A 212 2.31 -9.25 29.37
CA SER A 212 2.26 -8.15 30.34
C SER A 212 2.58 -8.64 31.76
N ALA A 213 2.08 -9.82 32.13
CA ALA A 213 2.42 -10.47 33.40
C ALA A 213 3.91 -10.83 33.48
N GLY A 214 4.52 -11.32 32.40
CA GLY A 214 5.96 -11.59 32.33
C GLY A 214 6.82 -10.34 32.51
N ALA A 215 6.47 -9.25 31.80
CA ALA A 215 7.19 -7.98 31.90
C ALA A 215 7.05 -7.35 33.30
N ASN A 216 5.85 -7.35 33.88
CA ASN A 216 5.62 -6.86 35.25
C ASN A 216 6.32 -7.77 36.27
N GLY A 217 6.25 -9.08 36.10
CA GLY A 217 6.91 -10.05 36.98
C GLY A 217 8.42 -9.83 37.04
N PHE A 218 9.07 -9.62 35.88
CA PHE A 218 10.47 -9.23 35.85
C PHE A 218 10.71 -7.88 36.53
N HIS A 219 9.91 -6.86 36.21
CA HIS A 219 10.07 -5.51 36.77
C HIS A 219 10.02 -5.50 38.30
N TYR A 220 9.01 -6.11 38.91
CA TYR A 220 8.88 -6.16 40.36
C TYR A 220 9.93 -7.05 41.01
N SER A 221 10.32 -8.16 40.37
CA SER A 221 11.43 -9.00 40.87
C SER A 221 12.77 -8.27 40.82
N GLY A 222 12.99 -7.44 39.81
CA GLY A 222 14.19 -6.60 39.69
C GLY A 222 14.22 -5.49 40.73
N MET A 223 13.07 -4.90 41.06
CA MET A 223 12.99 -3.91 42.15
C MET A 223 13.16 -4.55 43.53
N THR A 224 12.58 -5.71 43.80
CA THR A 224 12.76 -6.40 45.10
C THR A 224 14.18 -6.93 45.29
N ALA A 225 14.95 -7.09 44.21
CA ALA A 225 16.37 -7.40 44.26
C ALA A 225 17.24 -6.22 44.72
N ALA A 226 16.70 -5.00 44.70
CA ALA A 226 17.40 -3.78 45.05
C ALA A 226 17.16 -3.43 46.53
N THR A 227 18.26 -3.29 47.29
CA THR A 227 18.27 -2.74 48.63
C THR A 227 18.71 -1.28 48.56
N TYR A 228 17.93 -0.38 49.16
CA TYR A 228 18.22 1.05 49.17
C TYR A 228 18.85 1.45 50.50
N ARG A 229 20.02 2.10 50.43
CA ARG A 229 20.73 2.65 51.59
C ARG A 229 20.77 4.17 51.51
N VAL A 230 20.53 4.86 52.63
CA VAL A 230 20.60 6.32 52.68
C VAL A 230 22.02 6.78 52.35
N ASN A 231 22.15 7.77 51.48
CA ASN A 231 23.40 8.49 51.24
C ASN A 231 23.10 9.97 51.13
N LEU A 232 23.35 10.73 52.20
CA LEU A 232 22.92 12.13 52.31
C LEU A 232 23.68 13.08 51.38
N GLN A 233 24.85 12.67 50.88
CA GLN A 233 25.68 13.50 49.99
C GLN A 233 25.47 13.19 48.51
N LYS A 234 24.74 12.11 48.21
CA LYS A 234 24.58 11.63 46.85
C LYS A 234 23.43 12.33 46.15
N ASN A 235 23.74 13.03 45.07
CA ASN A 235 22.76 13.50 44.10
C ASN A 235 23.31 13.23 42.70
N MET A 236 23.13 12.00 42.24
CA MET A 236 23.74 11.53 40.98
C MET A 236 22.89 11.94 39.78
N ILE A 237 23.49 12.74 38.90
CA ILE A 237 23.01 12.98 37.54
C ILE A 237 24.12 12.47 36.61
N PHE A 238 23.82 11.47 35.78
CA PHE A 238 24.80 10.82 34.90
C PHE A 238 25.19 11.73 33.72
N VAL A 239 24.22 12.43 33.12
CA VAL A 239 24.48 13.30 31.97
C VAL A 239 24.64 14.76 32.42
N PRO A 240 25.81 15.40 32.21
CA PRO A 240 25.99 16.80 32.55
C PRO A 240 24.94 17.70 31.89
N GLY A 241 24.27 18.54 32.68
CA GLY A 241 23.20 19.43 32.21
C GLY A 241 21.80 18.83 32.15
N SER A 242 21.65 17.54 32.47
CA SER A 242 20.35 16.89 32.63
C SER A 242 19.66 17.32 33.93
N LYS A 243 18.34 17.17 33.99
CA LYS A 243 17.52 17.48 35.17
C LYS A 243 16.84 16.22 35.67
N ALA A 244 16.64 16.14 36.98
CA ALA A 244 15.85 15.09 37.61
C ALA A 244 14.42 15.60 37.89
N LEU A 245 13.41 14.83 37.51
CA LEU A 245 11.99 15.16 37.70
C LEU A 245 11.27 14.05 38.46
N GLU A 246 10.25 14.44 39.21
CA GLU A 246 9.29 13.50 39.75
C GLU A 246 8.31 13.09 38.65
N ILE A 247 8.10 11.79 38.53
CA ILE A 247 7.24 11.22 37.49
C ILE A 247 5.86 10.97 38.08
N ASN A 248 4.81 11.43 37.39
CA ASN A 248 3.44 11.07 37.73
C ASN A 248 3.02 9.82 36.94
N GLY A 249 2.85 8.69 37.64
CA GLY A 249 2.49 7.40 37.03
C GLY A 249 1.16 7.44 36.27
N LEU A 250 0.14 8.14 36.79
CA LEU A 250 -1.14 8.26 36.10
C LEU A 250 -1.01 9.00 34.77
N LEU A 251 -0.19 10.07 34.74
CA LEU A 251 0.08 10.82 33.51
C LEU A 251 0.77 9.93 32.45
N ILE A 252 1.76 9.12 32.86
CA ILE A 252 2.42 8.18 31.94
C ILE A 252 1.43 7.14 31.42
N ALA A 253 0.57 6.59 32.27
CA ALA A 253 -0.45 5.64 31.84
C ALA A 253 -1.42 6.26 30.80
N ILE A 254 -1.82 7.52 31.00
CA ILE A 254 -2.63 8.26 30.02
C ILE A 254 -1.88 8.46 28.70
N ILE A 255 -0.60 8.84 28.75
CA ILE A 255 0.26 8.99 27.56
C ILE A 255 0.36 7.68 26.79
N ALA A 256 0.55 6.55 27.48
CA ALA A 256 0.60 5.23 26.87
C ALA A 256 -0.72 4.84 26.16
N LEU A 257 -1.87 5.16 26.78
CA LEU A 257 -3.18 4.92 26.15
C LEU A 257 -3.38 5.78 24.89
N TRP A 258 -2.98 7.05 24.94
CA TRP A 258 -3.00 7.93 23.77
C TRP A 258 -2.09 7.44 22.66
N ASN A 259 -0.89 6.98 22.99
CA ASN A 259 0.04 6.37 22.04
C ASN A 259 -0.60 5.15 21.36
N ASN A 260 -1.11 4.21 22.14
CA ASN A 260 -1.82 3.03 21.63
C ASN A 260 -2.99 3.37 20.69
N TYR A 261 -3.76 4.42 20.99
CA TYR A 261 -4.83 4.91 20.12
C TYR A 261 -4.29 5.44 18.78
N ILE A 262 -3.22 6.22 18.80
CA ILE A 262 -2.56 6.74 17.59
C ILE A 262 -2.02 5.59 16.74
N LEU A 263 -1.29 4.63 17.34
CA LEU A 263 -0.74 3.46 16.64
C LEU A 263 -1.86 2.64 15.96
N SER A 264 -2.96 2.42 16.68
CA SER A 264 -4.13 1.70 16.16
C SER A 264 -4.82 2.46 15.02
N THR A 265 -4.84 3.78 15.07
CA THR A 265 -5.43 4.64 14.02
C THR A 265 -4.64 4.56 12.71
N VAL A 266 -3.31 4.57 12.80
CA VAL A 266 -2.42 4.38 11.63
C VAL A 266 -2.63 2.99 11.01
N CYS A 267 -2.80 1.96 11.85
CA CYS A 267 -3.10 0.60 11.39
C CYS A 267 -4.45 0.53 10.65
N ASN A 268 -5.50 1.12 11.21
CA ASN A 268 -6.83 1.17 10.58
C ASN A 268 -6.82 1.97 9.27
N PHE A 269 -6.05 3.05 9.20
CA PHE A 269 -5.85 3.81 7.98
C PHE A 269 -5.22 2.95 6.88
N TYR A 270 -4.19 2.16 7.18
CA TYR A 270 -3.59 1.23 6.20
C TYR A 270 -4.62 0.24 5.65
N VAL A 271 -5.39 -0.39 6.53
CA VAL A 271 -6.39 -1.39 6.12
C VAL A 271 -7.41 -0.75 5.17
N SER A 272 -7.91 0.43 5.54
CA SER A 272 -8.86 1.19 4.71
C SER A 272 -8.26 1.60 3.36
N TRP A 273 -6.99 2.02 3.35
CA TRP A 273 -6.27 2.39 2.14
C TRP A 273 -6.03 1.18 1.23
N LYS A 274 -5.64 0.03 1.80
CA LYS A 274 -5.37 -1.20 1.05
C LYS A 274 -6.64 -1.73 0.37
N ILE A 275 -7.77 -1.77 1.09
CA ILE A 275 -9.06 -2.18 0.52
C ILE A 275 -9.41 -1.32 -0.70
N LYS A 276 -9.34 0.02 -0.56
CA LYS A 276 -9.64 0.94 -1.67
C LYS A 276 -8.70 0.76 -2.86
N ARG A 277 -7.42 0.50 -2.60
CA ARG A 277 -6.44 0.25 -3.65
C ARG A 277 -6.74 -1.06 -4.40
N ASP A 278 -7.04 -2.13 -3.67
CA ASP A 278 -7.35 -3.43 -4.27
C ASP A 278 -8.66 -3.36 -5.09
N GLU A 279 -9.66 -2.63 -4.60
CA GLU A 279 -10.90 -2.34 -5.35
C GLU A 279 -10.63 -1.55 -6.64
N TRP A 280 -9.78 -0.53 -6.58
CA TRP A 280 -9.38 0.25 -7.75
C TRP A 280 -8.62 -0.59 -8.78
N GLU A 281 -7.64 -1.38 -8.33
CA GLU A 281 -6.87 -2.28 -9.20
C GLU A 281 -7.79 -3.31 -9.88
N LEU A 282 -8.77 -3.86 -9.15
CA LEU A 282 -9.77 -4.75 -9.72
C LEU A 282 -10.65 -4.04 -10.76
N ALA A 283 -11.14 -2.84 -10.46
CA ALA A 283 -11.97 -2.07 -11.38
C ALA A 283 -11.22 -1.73 -12.69
N VAL A 284 -9.94 -1.39 -12.60
CA VAL A 284 -9.08 -1.16 -13.76
C VAL A 284 -8.89 -2.45 -14.56
N LYS A 285 -8.58 -3.58 -13.91
CA LYS A 285 -8.44 -4.88 -14.59
C LYS A 285 -9.71 -5.28 -15.33
N VAL A 286 -10.87 -5.12 -14.71
CA VAL A 286 -12.17 -5.42 -15.33
C VAL A 286 -12.40 -4.55 -16.58
N LYS A 287 -12.11 -3.24 -16.50
CA LYS A 287 -12.22 -2.33 -17.67
C LYS A 287 -11.26 -2.71 -18.80
N VAL A 288 -10.02 -3.05 -18.47
CA VAL A 288 -9.02 -3.48 -19.46
C VAL A 288 -9.43 -4.79 -20.13
N GLN A 289 -9.91 -5.77 -19.36
CA GLN A 289 -10.41 -7.04 -19.89
C GLN A 289 -11.64 -6.85 -20.77
N ALA A 290 -12.58 -5.99 -20.36
CA ALA A 290 -13.73 -5.64 -21.19
C ALA A 290 -13.30 -5.00 -22.51
N GLY A 291 -12.36 -4.05 -22.48
CA GLY A 291 -11.80 -3.43 -23.68
C GLY A 291 -11.10 -4.44 -24.60
N LEU A 292 -10.32 -5.37 -24.04
CA LEU A 292 -9.64 -6.42 -24.82
C LEU A 292 -10.65 -7.35 -25.51
N LYS A 293 -11.75 -7.69 -24.82
CA LYS A 293 -12.82 -8.50 -25.39
C LYS A 293 -13.47 -7.80 -26.59
N LEU A 294 -13.75 -6.50 -26.49
CA LEU A 294 -14.29 -5.70 -27.60
C LEU A 294 -13.35 -5.69 -28.82
N VAL A 295 -12.03 -5.67 -28.62
CA VAL A 295 -11.08 -5.71 -29.74
C VAL A 295 -11.02 -7.10 -30.38
N ASN A 296 -11.08 -8.18 -29.60
CA ASN A 296 -10.92 -9.53 -30.13
C ASN A 296 -12.19 -10.12 -30.76
N GLU A 297 -13.37 -9.72 -30.30
CA GLU A 297 -14.64 -10.37 -30.68
C GLU A 297 -15.48 -9.60 -31.70
N LEU A 298 -15.06 -8.41 -32.17
CA LEU A 298 -15.85 -7.53 -33.07
C LEU A 298 -17.34 -7.42 -32.66
N PRO A 299 -17.66 -6.61 -31.63
CA PRO A 299 -19.02 -6.46 -31.10
C PRO A 299 -20.07 -6.08 -32.15
N CYS A 300 -19.62 -5.42 -33.22
CA CYS A 300 -20.39 -5.20 -34.43
C CYS A 300 -19.59 -5.74 -35.63
N PRO A 301 -20.25 -6.43 -36.58
CA PRO A 301 -19.59 -6.89 -37.80
C PRO A 301 -18.88 -5.74 -38.53
N LEU A 302 -17.73 -6.04 -39.12
CA LEU A 302 -17.00 -5.08 -39.94
C LEU A 302 -17.64 -5.00 -41.33
N PHE A 303 -18.25 -3.86 -41.62
CA PHE A 303 -18.90 -3.60 -42.90
C PHE A 303 -17.97 -2.83 -43.85
N LEU A 304 -17.75 -3.35 -45.05
CA LEU A 304 -16.84 -2.77 -46.03
C LEU A 304 -17.47 -2.68 -47.41
N VAL A 305 -17.02 -1.72 -48.21
CA VAL A 305 -17.39 -1.59 -49.63
C VAL A 305 -16.17 -1.81 -50.51
N SER A 306 -16.29 -2.50 -51.63
CA SER A 306 -15.17 -2.63 -52.60
C SER A 306 -14.76 -1.24 -53.12
N ALA A 307 -13.47 -0.99 -53.29
CA ALA A 307 -13.01 0.28 -53.85
C ALA A 307 -13.48 0.46 -55.31
N ALA A 308 -13.63 -0.63 -56.07
CA ALA A 308 -14.23 -0.57 -57.41
C ALA A 308 -15.68 -0.03 -57.38
N ASP A 309 -16.49 -0.52 -56.44
CA ASP A 309 -17.86 -0.04 -56.25
C ASP A 309 -17.88 1.40 -55.75
N PHE A 310 -17.03 1.75 -54.78
CA PHE A 310 -16.94 3.10 -54.23
C PHE A 310 -16.54 4.15 -55.29
N LEU A 311 -15.58 3.82 -56.16
CA LEU A 311 -15.14 4.71 -57.23
C LEU A 311 -16.25 4.98 -58.26
N SER A 312 -17.00 3.94 -58.62
CA SER A 312 -18.11 4.03 -59.59
C SER A 312 -19.43 4.56 -58.98
N MET A 313 -19.51 4.65 -57.64
CA MET A 313 -20.72 5.04 -56.92
C MET A 313 -21.14 6.49 -57.21
N PRO A 314 -22.41 6.73 -57.62
CA PRO A 314 -22.97 8.08 -57.73
C PRO A 314 -23.26 8.67 -56.35
N GLU A 315 -23.33 10.00 -56.26
CA GLU A 315 -23.55 10.69 -54.99
C GLU A 315 -24.90 10.32 -54.34
N GLU A 316 -25.95 10.10 -55.15
CA GLU A 316 -27.26 9.67 -54.66
C GLU A 316 -27.21 8.32 -53.93
N GLU A 317 -26.41 7.37 -54.44
CA GLU A 317 -26.22 6.07 -53.81
C GLU A 317 -25.44 6.20 -52.50
N LEU A 318 -24.42 7.06 -52.44
CA LEU A 318 -23.70 7.37 -51.19
C LEU A 318 -24.64 7.94 -50.11
N ARG A 319 -25.60 8.79 -50.50
CA ARG A 319 -26.61 9.36 -49.59
C ARG A 319 -27.68 8.36 -49.14
N SER A 320 -27.72 7.15 -49.72
CA SER A 320 -28.57 6.06 -49.22
C SER A 320 -28.06 5.42 -47.93
N LEU A 321 -26.85 5.81 -47.49
CA LEU A 321 -26.18 5.38 -46.26
C LEU A 321 -25.92 3.87 -46.21
N HIS A 322 -25.46 3.39 -45.06
CA HIS A 322 -25.27 1.97 -44.77
C HIS A 322 -26.46 1.10 -45.21
N GLU A 323 -27.71 1.47 -44.86
CA GLU A 323 -28.87 0.62 -45.12
C GLU A 323 -29.22 0.52 -46.61
N GLY A 324 -28.97 1.55 -47.39
CA GLY A 324 -29.16 1.52 -48.84
C GLY A 324 -28.17 0.55 -49.50
N LEU A 325 -26.88 0.67 -49.18
CA LEU A 325 -25.84 -0.25 -49.68
C LEU A 325 -26.05 -1.70 -49.21
N ARG A 326 -26.49 -1.90 -47.97
CA ARG A 326 -26.85 -3.22 -47.46
C ARG A 326 -27.98 -3.84 -48.27
N SER A 327 -28.98 -3.04 -48.65
CA SER A 327 -30.14 -3.51 -49.41
C SER A 327 -29.81 -3.83 -50.88
N THR A 328 -28.76 -3.20 -51.45
CA THR A 328 -28.27 -3.49 -52.80
C THR A 328 -27.28 -4.64 -52.87
N GLY A 329 -26.82 -5.16 -51.72
CA GLY A 329 -25.88 -6.28 -51.66
C GLY A 329 -24.42 -5.90 -51.95
N LYS A 330 -24.09 -4.61 -52.00
CA LYS A 330 -22.71 -4.11 -52.25
C LYS A 330 -21.85 -4.04 -50.98
N LEU A 331 -22.42 -4.34 -49.82
CA LEU A 331 -21.75 -4.27 -48.53
C LEU A 331 -21.23 -5.65 -48.12
N LEU A 332 -19.91 -5.79 -48.05
CA LEU A 332 -19.25 -6.95 -47.48
C LEU A 332 -19.40 -6.91 -45.96
N THR A 333 -19.90 -8.00 -45.37
CA THR A 333 -20.03 -8.15 -43.92
C THR A 333 -19.03 -9.19 -43.44
N LEU A 334 -18.25 -8.85 -42.43
CA LEU A 334 -17.32 -9.76 -41.76
C LEU A 334 -17.74 -9.84 -40.29
N ASP A 335 -18.25 -10.98 -39.87
CA ASP A 335 -18.86 -11.18 -38.56
C ASP A 335 -17.82 -11.48 -37.47
N THR A 336 -16.64 -11.98 -37.86
CA THR A 336 -15.60 -12.42 -36.92
C THR A 336 -14.22 -11.89 -37.28
N MET A 337 -13.32 -11.83 -36.29
CA MET A 337 -11.93 -11.44 -36.53
C MET A 337 -11.20 -12.41 -37.45
N ASP A 338 -11.56 -13.69 -37.43
CA ASP A 338 -11.00 -14.70 -38.33
C ASP A 338 -11.35 -14.42 -39.79
N GLU A 339 -12.58 -13.99 -40.08
CA GLU A 339 -12.99 -13.56 -41.41
C GLU A 339 -12.22 -12.32 -41.89
N VAL A 340 -11.98 -11.36 -40.97
CA VAL A 340 -11.14 -10.19 -41.27
C VAL A 340 -9.72 -10.63 -41.62
N MET A 341 -9.13 -11.54 -40.85
CA MET A 341 -7.78 -12.04 -41.10
C MET A 341 -7.68 -12.85 -42.40
N GLU A 342 -8.72 -13.62 -42.74
CA GLU A 342 -8.79 -14.36 -44.00
C GLU A 342 -8.87 -13.40 -45.20
N LEU A 343 -9.73 -12.38 -45.12
CA LEU A 343 -9.84 -11.36 -46.16
C LEU A 343 -8.51 -10.65 -46.40
N LYS A 344 -7.76 -10.34 -45.32
CA LYS A 344 -6.48 -9.63 -45.40
C LYS A 344 -5.36 -10.45 -46.06
N LYS A 345 -5.53 -11.76 -46.29
CA LYS A 345 -4.56 -12.56 -47.04
C LYS A 345 -4.55 -12.18 -48.53
N THR A 346 -5.72 -11.88 -49.09
CA THR A 346 -5.90 -11.62 -50.53
C THR A 346 -6.26 -10.18 -50.86
N SER A 347 -6.78 -9.44 -49.88
CA SER A 347 -7.25 -8.06 -50.02
C SER A 347 -6.65 -7.14 -48.98
N ARG A 348 -6.92 -5.84 -49.09
CA ARG A 348 -6.47 -4.80 -48.14
C ARG A 348 -7.63 -3.97 -47.65
N ILE A 349 -7.61 -3.62 -46.36
CA ILE A 349 -8.64 -2.77 -45.75
C ILE A 349 -8.12 -1.33 -45.68
N LEU A 350 -8.84 -0.41 -46.31
CA LEU A 350 -8.58 1.03 -46.35
C LEU A 350 -9.57 1.75 -45.46
N PHE A 351 -9.10 2.44 -44.42
CA PHE A 351 -9.94 3.19 -43.49
C PHE A 351 -9.85 4.69 -43.80
N PHE A 352 -10.98 5.32 -44.13
CA PHE A 352 -11.04 6.77 -44.26
C PHE A 352 -11.43 7.41 -42.93
N SER A 353 -10.56 8.29 -42.45
CA SER A 353 -10.85 9.16 -41.31
C SER A 353 -10.95 10.60 -41.79
N TYR A 354 -12.07 11.26 -41.47
CA TYR A 354 -12.36 12.61 -41.95
C TYR A 354 -13.28 13.35 -40.97
N GLU A 355 -13.32 14.68 -41.10
CA GLU A 355 -14.18 15.54 -40.30
C GLU A 355 -15.54 15.76 -40.99
N TRP A 356 -16.64 15.60 -40.26
CA TRP A 356 -17.96 16.02 -40.72
C TRP A 356 -18.07 17.55 -40.71
N LEU A 357 -18.55 18.10 -41.83
CA LEU A 357 -18.56 19.55 -42.10
C LEU A 357 -19.96 20.19 -42.00
N SER A 358 -20.95 19.46 -41.49
CA SER A 358 -22.29 19.96 -41.26
C SER A 358 -22.96 19.19 -40.12
N TRP A 359 -23.84 19.87 -39.38
CA TRP A 359 -24.71 19.21 -38.40
C TRP A 359 -25.97 18.61 -39.02
N SER A 360 -26.37 19.10 -40.19
CA SER A 360 -27.63 18.73 -40.85
C SER A 360 -27.43 17.83 -42.07
N LYS A 361 -26.30 17.97 -42.77
CA LYS A 361 -25.95 17.13 -43.92
C LYS A 361 -24.93 16.07 -43.53
N VAL A 362 -25.21 14.84 -43.95
CA VAL A 362 -24.26 13.72 -43.83
C VAL A 362 -23.03 13.98 -44.70
N GLY A 363 -21.85 13.81 -44.12
CA GLY A 363 -20.58 13.83 -44.86
C GLY A 363 -20.41 12.59 -45.74
N PRO A 364 -19.31 12.46 -46.50
CA PRO A 364 -18.39 13.52 -46.88
C PRO A 364 -19.05 14.53 -47.84
N ASN A 365 -18.51 15.76 -47.91
CA ASN A 365 -18.90 16.73 -48.94
C ASN A 365 -18.27 16.39 -50.31
N LYS A 366 -18.58 17.16 -51.36
CA LYS A 366 -18.06 16.88 -52.73
C LYS A 366 -16.52 16.92 -52.82
N VAL A 367 -15.88 17.83 -52.08
CA VAL A 367 -14.42 18.00 -52.09
C VAL A 367 -13.75 16.82 -51.39
N GLN A 368 -14.23 16.45 -50.21
CA GLN A 368 -13.78 15.28 -49.44
C GLN A 368 -14.01 13.99 -50.23
N LEU A 369 -15.17 13.83 -50.87
CA LEU A 369 -15.47 12.64 -51.68
C LEU A 369 -14.53 12.52 -52.88
N SER A 370 -14.25 13.63 -53.57
CA SER A 370 -13.28 13.64 -54.68
C SER A 370 -11.87 13.27 -54.18
N ALA A 371 -11.45 13.82 -53.02
CA ALA A 371 -10.19 13.48 -52.39
C ALA A 371 -10.12 12.00 -51.96
N MET A 372 -11.20 11.44 -51.40
CA MET A 372 -11.31 10.02 -51.04
C MET A 372 -11.17 9.11 -52.26
N LYS A 373 -11.85 9.41 -53.37
CA LYS A 373 -11.75 8.62 -54.60
C LYS A 373 -10.33 8.66 -55.17
N ALA A 374 -9.72 9.84 -55.24
CA ALA A 374 -8.32 9.98 -55.66
C ALA A 374 -7.34 9.25 -54.73
N ALA A 375 -7.59 9.28 -53.42
CA ALA A 375 -6.78 8.57 -52.44
C ALA A 375 -6.89 7.05 -52.58
N ALA A 376 -8.09 6.50 -52.80
CA ALA A 376 -8.29 5.06 -53.02
C ALA A 376 -7.50 4.57 -54.26
N ASP A 377 -7.56 5.31 -55.37
CA ASP A 377 -6.78 5.01 -56.58
C ASP A 377 -5.27 5.07 -56.33
N ASN A 378 -4.81 6.07 -55.58
CA ASN A 378 -3.40 6.24 -55.26
C ASN A 378 -2.89 5.13 -54.32
N VAL A 379 -3.70 4.72 -53.34
CA VAL A 379 -3.39 3.58 -52.45
C VAL A 379 -3.30 2.29 -53.25
N ALA A 380 -4.24 2.05 -54.18
CA ALA A 380 -4.19 0.89 -55.07
C ALA A 380 -2.89 0.81 -55.88
N LYS A 381 -2.50 1.94 -56.51
CA LYS A 381 -1.24 2.05 -57.26
C LYS A 381 -0.01 1.83 -56.37
N LYS A 382 0.00 2.42 -55.16
CA LYS A 382 1.12 2.33 -54.23
C LYS A 382 1.31 0.93 -53.67
N LEU A 383 0.21 0.22 -53.39
CA LEU A 383 0.22 -1.16 -52.91
C LEU A 383 0.34 -2.20 -54.05
N GLN A 384 0.25 -1.76 -55.31
CA GLN A 384 0.28 -2.62 -56.50
C GLN A 384 -0.81 -3.71 -56.49
N VAL A 385 -2.00 -3.36 -55.99
CA VAL A 385 -3.17 -4.25 -55.96
C VAL A 385 -4.31 -3.64 -56.79
N PRO A 386 -5.14 -4.46 -57.46
CA PRO A 386 -6.32 -3.96 -58.17
C PRO A 386 -7.34 -3.36 -57.19
N THR A 387 -8.11 -2.37 -57.65
CA THR A 387 -9.15 -1.71 -56.84
C THR A 387 -10.24 -2.68 -56.37
N SER A 388 -10.44 -3.83 -57.02
CA SER A 388 -11.33 -4.88 -56.56
C SER A 388 -10.85 -5.64 -55.31
N GLN A 389 -9.55 -5.58 -55.00
CA GLN A 389 -8.94 -6.19 -53.81
C GLN A 389 -8.74 -5.19 -52.66
N ILE A 390 -9.29 -3.98 -52.79
CA ILE A 390 -9.28 -2.99 -51.72
C ILE A 390 -10.71 -2.86 -51.21
N HIS A 391 -10.87 -3.00 -49.90
CA HIS A 391 -12.15 -2.83 -49.22
C HIS A 391 -12.07 -1.61 -48.32
N ILE A 392 -13.01 -0.70 -48.51
CA ILE A 392 -13.04 0.61 -47.87
C ILE A 392 -13.97 0.54 -46.66
N TRP A 393 -13.47 1.06 -45.54
CA TRP A 393 -14.25 1.44 -44.39
C TRP A 393 -14.46 2.95 -44.41
N ILE A 394 -15.71 3.39 -44.39
CA ILE A 394 -16.10 4.80 -44.26
C ILE A 394 -17.37 4.87 -43.41
N ASP A 395 -17.34 5.68 -42.37
CA ASP A 395 -18.38 5.77 -41.32
C ASP A 395 -19.83 5.76 -41.85
N ILE A 396 -20.17 6.53 -42.87
CA ILE A 396 -21.54 6.67 -43.40
C ILE A 396 -22.07 5.40 -44.08
N LEU A 397 -21.18 4.54 -44.57
CA LEU A 397 -21.51 3.27 -45.22
C LEU A 397 -21.25 2.07 -44.32
N SER A 398 -20.23 2.16 -43.46
CA SER A 398 -19.77 1.09 -42.60
C SER A 398 -20.43 1.09 -41.22
N ILE A 399 -21.07 2.19 -40.80
CA ILE A 399 -21.82 2.27 -39.53
C ILE A 399 -23.32 2.31 -39.85
N PRO A 400 -24.13 1.38 -39.31
CA PRO A 400 -25.59 1.45 -39.37
C PRO A 400 -26.11 2.80 -38.85
N GLN A 401 -26.98 3.47 -39.61
CA GLN A 401 -27.47 4.80 -39.27
C GLN A 401 -28.91 4.82 -38.75
N LYS A 402 -29.75 3.85 -39.15
CA LYS A 402 -31.18 3.82 -38.80
C LYS A 402 -31.48 3.13 -37.48
N HIS A 403 -30.77 2.05 -37.15
CA HIS A 403 -31.03 1.31 -35.91
C HIS A 403 -30.09 1.78 -34.77
N PRO A 404 -30.61 2.40 -33.70
CA PRO A 404 -29.77 3.03 -32.68
C PRO A 404 -28.88 2.05 -31.91
N GLY A 405 -29.37 0.83 -31.62
CA GLY A 405 -28.57 -0.21 -30.96
C GLY A 405 -27.35 -0.65 -31.78
N MET A 406 -27.58 -1.11 -33.02
CA MET A 406 -26.51 -1.40 -34.00
C MET A 406 -25.56 -0.21 -34.23
N LYS A 407 -26.07 1.01 -34.31
CA LYS A 407 -25.24 2.21 -34.42
C LYS A 407 -24.31 2.37 -33.22
N ALA A 408 -24.84 2.23 -32.00
CA ALA A 408 -24.04 2.30 -30.78
C ALA A 408 -22.95 1.21 -30.75
N MET A 409 -23.30 -0.05 -31.07
CA MET A 409 -22.31 -1.14 -31.13
C MET A 409 -21.21 -0.91 -32.17
N ALA A 410 -21.56 -0.34 -33.34
CA ALA A 410 -20.59 0.00 -34.38
C ALA A 410 -19.67 1.16 -33.95
N VAL A 411 -20.21 2.17 -33.26
CA VAL A 411 -19.41 3.27 -32.70
C VAL A 411 -18.48 2.76 -31.60
N ASP A 412 -18.96 1.88 -30.72
CA ASP A 412 -18.13 1.26 -29.68
C ASP A 412 -17.02 0.36 -30.27
N SER A 413 -17.24 -0.18 -31.48
CA SER A 413 -16.29 -1.04 -32.21
C SER A 413 -15.33 -0.26 -33.13
N LEU A 414 -15.44 1.07 -33.20
CA LEU A 414 -14.68 1.92 -34.13
C LEU A 414 -13.18 1.70 -34.04
N TYR A 415 -12.66 1.53 -32.83
CA TYR A 415 -11.23 1.31 -32.60
C TYR A 415 -10.76 -0.06 -33.05
N ALA A 416 -11.61 -1.08 -32.96
CA ALA A 416 -11.34 -2.40 -33.54
C ALA A 416 -11.29 -2.30 -35.07
N PHE A 417 -12.19 -1.53 -35.68
CA PHE A 417 -12.18 -1.30 -37.13
C PHE A 417 -10.91 -0.58 -37.62
N ALA A 418 -10.51 0.49 -36.91
CA ALA A 418 -9.27 1.21 -37.21
C ALA A 418 -8.03 0.32 -37.02
N HIS A 419 -8.03 -0.55 -36.00
CA HIS A 419 -7.00 -1.56 -35.78
C HIS A 419 -6.94 -2.60 -36.92
N CYS A 420 -8.08 -3.00 -37.47
CA CYS A 420 -8.16 -3.96 -38.58
C CYS A 420 -7.64 -3.40 -39.92
N ALA A 421 -7.63 -2.08 -40.09
CA ALA A 421 -7.22 -1.43 -41.34
C ALA A 421 -5.73 -1.68 -41.66
N ASP A 422 -5.42 -1.96 -42.93
CA ASP A 422 -4.04 -2.04 -43.42
C ASP A 422 -3.48 -0.66 -43.74
N VAL A 423 -4.34 0.23 -44.21
CA VAL A 423 -4.01 1.61 -44.53
C VAL A 423 -5.08 2.52 -43.95
N MET A 424 -4.67 3.50 -43.16
CA MET A 424 -5.53 4.60 -42.76
C MET A 424 -5.21 5.85 -43.59
N VAL A 425 -6.22 6.44 -44.21
CA VAL A 425 -6.08 7.71 -44.95
C VAL A 425 -6.84 8.81 -44.21
N ILE A 426 -6.09 9.83 -43.81
CA ILE A 426 -6.63 11.07 -43.28
C ILE A 426 -7.09 11.93 -44.47
N VAL A 427 -8.39 12.24 -44.51
CA VAL A 427 -8.98 13.08 -45.56
C VAL A 427 -9.27 14.46 -44.98
N ALA A 428 -8.31 15.36 -45.14
CA ALA A 428 -8.40 16.74 -44.65
C ALA A 428 -8.02 17.76 -45.73
N PRO A 429 -8.72 17.81 -46.89
CA PRO A 429 -8.55 18.88 -47.86
C PRO A 429 -9.06 20.21 -47.28
N ASP A 430 -8.56 21.34 -47.79
CA ASP A 430 -9.07 22.67 -47.41
C ASP A 430 -10.57 22.78 -47.71
N CYS A 431 -11.37 22.76 -46.64
CA CYS A 431 -12.82 22.82 -46.66
C CYS A 431 -13.33 23.86 -45.65
N TRP A 432 -14.63 24.13 -45.69
CA TRP A 432 -15.30 25.02 -44.75
C TRP A 432 -16.52 24.31 -44.17
N HIS A 433 -16.68 24.42 -42.84
CA HIS A 433 -17.86 23.90 -42.16
C HIS A 433 -19.08 24.74 -42.56
N GLU A 434 -20.16 24.08 -43.00
CA GLU A 434 -21.33 24.77 -43.58
C GLU A 434 -22.03 25.68 -42.57
N ASP A 435 -22.17 25.22 -41.32
CA ASP A 435 -22.91 25.95 -40.29
C ASP A 435 -22.08 27.07 -39.61
N THR A 436 -20.77 26.89 -39.42
CA THR A 436 -19.92 27.83 -38.65
C THR A 436 -19.02 28.68 -39.53
N GLY A 437 -18.80 28.31 -40.79
CA GLY A 437 -17.82 28.94 -41.68
C GLY A 437 -16.36 28.72 -41.27
N ALA A 438 -16.11 27.90 -40.24
CA ALA A 438 -14.76 27.59 -39.78
C ALA A 438 -14.00 26.82 -40.87
N LYS A 439 -12.71 27.13 -41.02
CA LYS A 439 -11.82 26.39 -41.92
C LYS A 439 -11.58 24.99 -41.35
N ALA A 440 -11.82 23.97 -42.16
CA ALA A 440 -11.53 22.58 -41.84
C ALA A 440 -10.38 22.10 -42.74
N ASP A 441 -9.23 21.89 -42.12
CA ASP A 441 -8.00 21.42 -42.76
C ASP A 441 -7.29 20.39 -41.86
N ALA A 442 -6.06 20.01 -42.20
CA ALA A 442 -5.29 19.03 -41.42
C ALA A 442 -5.08 19.46 -39.95
N LEU A 443 -4.98 20.77 -39.66
CA LEU A 443 -4.84 21.27 -38.30
C LEU A 443 -6.15 21.06 -37.52
N SER A 444 -7.28 21.50 -38.07
CA SER A 444 -8.62 21.27 -37.49
C SER A 444 -8.86 19.79 -37.20
N TYR A 445 -8.54 18.92 -38.16
CA TYR A 445 -8.64 17.48 -38.01
C TYR A 445 -7.80 16.94 -36.85
N SER A 446 -6.58 17.44 -36.67
CA SER A 446 -5.63 16.99 -35.64
C SER A 446 -6.03 17.38 -34.21
N GLU A 447 -6.80 18.46 -34.05
CA GLU A 447 -7.26 18.92 -32.74
C GLU A 447 -8.40 18.06 -32.17
N ARG A 448 -9.13 17.36 -33.04
CA ARG A 448 -10.24 16.49 -32.62
C ARG A 448 -9.72 15.28 -31.84
N VAL A 449 -10.46 14.90 -30.79
CA VAL A 449 -10.07 13.78 -29.92
C VAL A 449 -10.28 12.45 -30.64
N TRP A 450 -11.45 12.25 -31.27
CA TRP A 450 -11.83 11.01 -31.93
C TRP A 450 -10.84 10.57 -33.02
N THR A 451 -10.39 11.53 -33.84
CA THR A 451 -9.43 11.32 -34.93
C THR A 451 -8.05 10.89 -34.43
N ARG A 452 -7.64 11.36 -33.24
CA ARG A 452 -6.39 10.96 -32.59
C ARG A 452 -6.47 9.55 -32.01
N VAL A 453 -7.62 9.16 -31.47
CA VAL A 453 -7.81 7.81 -30.91
C VAL A 453 -7.86 6.76 -32.02
N GLU A 454 -8.48 7.06 -33.17
CA GLU A 454 -8.43 6.20 -34.37
C GLU A 454 -6.99 5.99 -34.86
N GLN A 455 -6.21 7.08 -34.97
CA GLN A 455 -4.79 7.01 -35.32
C GLN A 455 -4.00 6.15 -34.34
N LEU A 456 -4.21 6.34 -33.03
CA LEU A 456 -3.53 5.56 -32.01
C LEU A 456 -3.89 4.07 -32.11
N ALA A 457 -5.16 3.74 -32.32
CA ALA A 457 -5.63 2.37 -32.47
C ALA A 457 -5.00 1.68 -33.70
N HIS A 458 -4.94 2.39 -34.84
CA HIS A 458 -4.30 1.91 -36.06
C HIS A 458 -2.77 1.72 -35.87
N CYS A 459 -2.07 2.72 -35.32
CA CYS A 459 -0.63 2.64 -35.09
C CYS A 459 -0.25 1.54 -34.09
N SER A 460 -1.06 1.32 -33.07
CA SER A 460 -0.84 0.24 -32.09
C SER A 460 -0.93 -1.14 -32.72
N ALA A 461 -1.76 -1.31 -33.77
CA ALA A 461 -1.82 -2.54 -34.57
C ALA A 461 -0.51 -2.83 -35.31
N ALA A 462 0.11 -1.77 -35.86
CA ALA A 462 1.37 -1.87 -36.58
C ALA A 462 2.54 -2.18 -35.63
N TRP A 463 2.55 -1.61 -34.43
CA TRP A 463 3.59 -1.86 -33.41
C TRP A 463 3.56 -3.29 -32.84
N CYS A 464 2.39 -3.90 -32.67
CA CYS A 464 2.30 -5.31 -32.26
C CYS A 464 2.74 -6.32 -33.34
N ARG A 465 2.89 -5.90 -34.60
CA ARG A 465 3.38 -6.76 -35.71
C ARG A 465 4.89 -6.73 -35.87
N ILE A 466 5.61 -5.93 -35.07
CA ILE A 466 7.05 -5.83 -35.13
C ILE A 466 7.68 -6.87 -34.18
N ASP A 467 7.73 -8.13 -34.62
CA ASP A 467 8.91 -8.94 -34.31
C ASP A 467 10.07 -8.31 -35.07
N VAL A 468 10.78 -7.38 -34.42
CA VAL A 468 11.85 -6.56 -35.01
C VAL A 468 13.07 -7.44 -35.31
N PRO A 469 13.50 -7.59 -36.58
CA PRO A 469 14.85 -8.04 -36.89
C PRO A 469 15.86 -7.01 -36.34
N PRO A 470 17.02 -7.41 -35.78
CA PRO A 470 17.92 -6.55 -34.98
C PRO A 470 18.42 -5.25 -35.65
N ASP A 471 18.21 -5.10 -36.95
CA ASP A 471 18.86 -4.18 -37.88
C ASP A 471 18.08 -2.89 -38.17
N CYS A 472 16.88 -2.69 -37.61
CA CYS A 472 16.05 -1.49 -37.85
C CYS A 472 15.88 -0.55 -36.63
N ARG A 473 16.85 -0.52 -35.69
CA ARG A 473 16.79 0.35 -34.49
C ARG A 473 16.99 1.85 -34.76
N ASP A 474 17.39 2.26 -35.96
CA ASP A 474 17.86 3.64 -36.21
C ASP A 474 16.80 4.64 -36.71
N PHE A 475 15.51 4.26 -36.75
CA PHE A 475 14.44 5.14 -37.26
C PHE A 475 13.41 5.62 -36.22
N LEU A 476 13.69 5.49 -34.93
CA LEU A 476 12.77 6.00 -33.90
C LEU A 476 13.10 7.46 -33.55
N PRO A 477 12.14 8.41 -33.63
CA PRO A 477 12.32 9.72 -33.02
C PRO A 477 12.37 9.57 -31.50
N ALA A 478 13.36 10.21 -30.87
CA ALA A 478 13.52 10.18 -29.42
C ALA A 478 12.24 10.69 -28.72
N PRO A 479 11.82 10.04 -27.62
CA PRO A 479 10.70 10.51 -26.82
C PRO A 479 11.03 11.90 -26.24
N ARG A 480 10.11 12.85 -26.39
CA ARG A 480 10.18 14.16 -25.71
C ARG A 480 9.79 14.03 -24.25
#